data_AF-A0A3N1ATJ7-F1
#
_entry.id   AF-A0A3N1ATJ7-F1
#
_cell.length_a   1.000
_cell.length_b   1.000
_cell.length_c   1.000
_cell.angle_alpha   90.00
_cell.angle_beta   90.00
_cell.angle_gamma   90.00
#
_symmetry.space_group_name_H-M   'P 1'
#
loop_
_entity.id
_entity.type
_entity.pdbx_description
1 polymer ?
#
loop_
_entity_poly.entity_id
_entity_poly.type
_entity_poly.pdbx_seq_one_letter_code
_entity_poly.pdbx_strand_id
1 'polypeptide(L)'
;MTDRRIGGLPWWELRFDAGGDPDPVSVTGLLSGARARGVTDLVVLAHGWNNDRDVADALYAAFFNLLAEQARRAGPWAESLGLVGVHWPARRWPDEPAPDFEPVGSTWPGPGPARLAGARAGVGPVGRRRGPDRPRSAGLDDETLNVLRATFPVGAPALDRMAHLLRTSPTRARVRAFANELRQFATVTADGFGDDGDAVPTGPDLAGAGRSADGPAPAGPAPALPAMLDVDPVKLYARFLDELRRCHTPLDAAAVGGAAGLVDPLRGIWHGAKEALRQLTYWQMKGRVGRVGRVGLGPVLTRLATVAPAVRIHLVGHSFGARLVSFAADAAQPAVGGTVRPVRSLTLLQGAFSRFAFAPTLPFDPVRSGALAGLPARIAGPVSVCFSTNDSALGVFYPLASLAAGDDAAATPALAERWGALGFHGAAGVGARSLPLAAVGHGGNRLEHRRVHNVDATAVVRRGGPPAGAHSDIVHPELTWLVLVAGGLVPSSG
;
A
#
# COMPACT_ATOMS: atom_id res chain seq x y z
N MET A 1 -1.53 0.73 31.89
CA MET A 1 -1.13 1.00 30.49
C MET A 1 -0.28 2.25 30.48
N THR A 2 0.87 2.25 29.81
CA THR A 2 1.72 3.45 29.64
C THR A 2 0.94 4.53 28.89
N ASP A 3 0.96 5.78 29.37
CA ASP A 3 0.31 6.94 28.73
C ASP A 3 1.09 7.35 27.47
N ARG A 4 0.92 6.59 26.38
CA ARG A 4 1.60 6.87 25.11
C ARG A 4 0.98 8.08 24.45
N ARG A 5 1.85 8.98 23.98
CA ARG A 5 1.47 10.21 23.28
C ARG A 5 2.36 10.48 22.08
N ILE A 6 1.79 11.12 21.05
CA ILE A 6 2.52 11.73 19.93
C ILE A 6 1.98 13.15 19.76
N GLY A 7 2.86 14.15 19.63
CA GLY A 7 2.44 15.55 19.57
C GLY A 7 1.64 16.05 20.77
N GLY A 8 1.73 15.37 21.92
CA GLY A 8 0.93 15.62 23.12
C GLY A 8 -0.46 14.96 23.13
N LEU A 9 -0.89 14.31 22.05
CA LEU A 9 -2.18 13.65 21.91
C LEU A 9 -2.12 12.17 22.30
N PRO A 10 -3.20 11.58 22.84
CA PRO A 10 -3.23 10.16 23.16
C PRO A 10 -3.07 9.29 21.91
N TRP A 11 -2.22 8.27 22.03
CA TRP A 11 -1.81 7.39 20.94
C TRP A 11 -2.05 5.93 21.27
N TRP A 12 -2.55 5.17 20.29
CA TRP A 12 -2.67 3.72 20.34
C TRP A 12 -2.07 3.07 19.10
N GLU A 13 -1.64 1.82 19.26
CA GLU A 13 -1.31 0.94 18.14
C GLU A 13 -2.36 -0.14 18.07
N LEU A 14 -2.81 -0.47 16.85
CA LEU A 14 -3.54 -1.71 16.57
C LEU A 14 -2.61 -2.61 15.77
N ARG A 15 -2.49 -3.87 16.20
CA ARG A 15 -1.62 -4.85 15.58
C ARG A 15 -2.45 -5.98 15.02
N PHE A 16 -2.20 -6.34 13.77
CA PHE A 16 -2.86 -7.43 13.09
C PHE A 16 -1.82 -8.44 12.61
N ASP A 17 -2.21 -9.71 12.60
CA ASP A 17 -1.44 -10.75 11.93
C ASP A 17 -1.80 -10.88 10.44
N ALA A 18 -1.30 -11.94 9.79
CA ALA A 18 -1.53 -12.15 8.36
C ALA A 18 -2.94 -12.69 8.04
N GLY A 19 -3.63 -13.26 9.03
CA GLY A 19 -5.03 -13.67 8.94
C GLY A 19 -5.98 -12.48 9.06
N GLY A 20 -5.50 -11.35 9.58
CA GLY A 20 -6.32 -10.21 9.93
C GLY A 20 -6.81 -10.25 11.37
N ASP A 21 -6.30 -11.17 12.19
CA ASP A 21 -6.66 -11.24 13.60
C ASP A 21 -5.97 -10.11 14.37
N PRO A 22 -6.73 -9.28 15.11
CA PRO A 22 -6.15 -8.22 15.91
C PRO A 22 -5.56 -8.76 17.22
N ASP A 23 -4.46 -8.17 17.68
CA ASP A 23 -3.95 -8.33 19.05
C ASP A 23 -5.03 -7.84 20.05
N PRO A 24 -5.62 -8.74 20.88
CA PRO A 24 -6.72 -8.40 21.77
C PRO A 24 -6.36 -7.32 22.80
N VAL A 25 -5.08 -7.25 23.21
CA VAL A 25 -4.60 -6.25 24.17
C VAL A 25 -4.62 -4.88 23.53
N SER A 26 -4.18 -4.78 22.27
CA SER A 26 -4.16 -3.54 21.50
C SER A 26 -5.58 -2.97 21.31
N VAL A 27 -6.54 -3.84 20.94
CA VAL A 27 -7.94 -3.47 20.76
C VAL A 27 -8.57 -3.04 22.07
N THR A 28 -8.36 -3.79 23.15
CA THR A 28 -8.93 -3.45 24.47
C THR A 28 -8.38 -2.12 24.98
N GLY A 29 -7.09 -1.85 24.76
CA GLY A 29 -6.46 -0.58 25.10
C GLY A 29 -7.04 0.61 24.35
N LEU A 30 -7.37 0.46 23.06
CA LEU A 30 -8.05 1.48 22.27
C LEU A 30 -9.48 1.73 22.79
N LEU A 31 -10.29 0.66 22.89
CA LEU A 31 -11.72 0.78 23.23
C LEU A 31 -11.93 1.40 24.61
N SER A 32 -11.16 0.96 25.62
CA SER A 32 -11.22 1.52 26.98
C SER A 32 -10.60 2.92 27.05
N GLY A 33 -9.45 3.11 26.40
CA GLY A 33 -8.70 4.36 26.45
C GLY A 33 -9.42 5.52 25.76
N ALA A 34 -10.02 5.29 24.58
CA ALA A 34 -10.70 6.36 23.83
C ALA A 34 -11.86 6.95 24.65
N ARG A 35 -12.65 6.08 25.30
CA ARG A 35 -13.74 6.49 26.20
C ARG A 35 -13.22 7.20 27.44
N ALA A 36 -12.22 6.63 28.12
CA ALA A 36 -11.69 7.19 29.37
C ALA A 36 -11.04 8.57 29.18
N ARG A 37 -10.48 8.84 28.00
CA ARG A 37 -9.81 10.10 27.67
C ARG A 37 -10.72 11.13 26.99
N GLY A 38 -12.03 10.85 26.87
CA GLY A 38 -12.98 11.79 26.27
C GLY A 38 -12.69 12.10 24.79
N VAL A 39 -12.15 11.14 24.04
CA VAL A 39 -11.87 11.34 22.61
C VAL A 39 -13.18 11.58 21.86
N THR A 40 -13.21 12.63 21.03
CA THR A 40 -14.33 12.93 20.11
C THR A 40 -13.99 12.58 18.67
N ASP A 41 -12.70 12.61 18.33
CA ASP A 41 -12.20 12.43 16.98
C ASP A 41 -11.01 11.48 17.01
N LEU A 42 -11.05 10.44 16.19
CA LEU A 42 -9.99 9.43 16.15
C LEU A 42 -9.41 9.36 14.74
N VAL A 43 -8.15 9.76 14.59
CA VAL A 43 -7.40 9.62 13.32
C VAL A 43 -6.67 8.29 13.33
N VAL A 44 -7.01 7.43 12.37
CA VAL A 44 -6.40 6.10 12.20
C VAL A 44 -5.55 6.12 10.93
N LEU A 45 -4.24 5.86 11.05
CA LEU A 45 -3.31 5.79 9.92
C LEU A 45 -2.79 4.36 9.71
N ALA A 46 -3.02 3.82 8.51
CA ALA A 46 -2.39 2.59 8.06
C ALA A 46 -1.22 2.89 7.11
N HIS A 47 -0.06 2.30 7.38
CA HIS A 47 1.13 2.44 6.55
C HIS A 47 1.09 1.52 5.33
N GLY A 48 1.91 1.84 4.32
CA GLY A 48 2.10 1.04 3.11
C GLY A 48 2.86 -0.28 3.30
N TRP A 49 3.17 -0.94 2.19
CA TRP A 49 4.06 -2.10 2.19
C TRP A 49 5.53 -1.68 2.30
N ASN A 50 6.40 -2.68 2.43
CA ASN A 50 7.84 -2.54 2.50
C ASN A 50 8.32 -1.80 3.76
N ASN A 51 7.53 -1.91 4.82
CA ASN A 51 7.80 -1.27 6.11
C ASN A 51 8.06 -2.35 7.16
N ASP A 52 9.20 -2.25 7.82
CA ASP A 52 9.35 -2.88 9.13
C ASP A 52 8.69 -2.00 10.21
N ARG A 53 8.75 -2.48 11.46
CA ARG A 53 8.14 -1.78 12.58
C ARG A 53 8.74 -0.39 12.78
N ASP A 54 10.07 -0.28 12.72
CA ASP A 54 10.77 0.96 13.01
C ASP A 54 10.43 2.02 11.94
N VAL A 55 10.35 1.62 10.67
CA VAL A 55 9.94 2.49 9.56
C VAL A 55 8.48 2.93 9.72
N ALA A 56 7.58 2.04 10.12
CA ALA A 56 6.18 2.39 10.39
C ALA A 56 6.06 3.37 11.57
N ASP A 57 6.79 3.13 12.66
CA ASP A 57 6.80 3.99 13.86
C ASP A 57 7.36 5.38 13.53
N ALA A 58 8.39 5.46 12.68
CA ALA A 58 8.95 6.73 12.19
C ALA A 58 7.93 7.51 11.35
N LEU A 59 7.20 6.85 10.44
CA LEU A 59 6.12 7.47 9.69
C LEU A 59 5.03 8.02 10.63
N TYR A 60 4.60 7.23 11.61
CA TYR A 60 3.57 7.67 12.55
C TYR A 60 4.03 8.87 13.36
N ALA A 61 5.24 8.85 13.90
CA ALA A 61 5.80 9.98 14.61
C ALA A 61 5.84 11.23 13.73
N ALA A 62 6.38 11.13 12.52
CA ALA A 62 6.52 12.27 11.61
C ALA A 62 5.16 12.85 11.18
N PHE A 63 4.25 12.00 10.71
CA PHE A 63 2.94 12.42 10.22
C PHE A 63 2.05 12.98 11.34
N PHE A 64 1.99 12.31 12.49
CA PHE A 64 1.11 12.74 13.57
C PHE A 64 1.63 13.96 14.34
N ASN A 65 2.94 14.17 14.42
CA ASN A 65 3.46 15.42 15.00
C ASN A 65 3.02 16.64 14.17
N LEU A 66 3.11 16.56 12.84
CA LEU A 66 2.62 17.63 11.94
C LEU A 66 1.11 17.85 12.11
N LEU A 67 0.33 16.77 12.13
CA LEU A 67 -1.12 16.85 12.31
C LEU A 67 -1.50 17.45 13.68
N ALA A 68 -0.85 17.03 14.75
CA ALA A 68 -1.10 17.54 16.11
C ALA A 68 -0.72 19.01 16.27
N GLU A 69 0.34 19.47 15.61
CA GLU A 69 0.73 20.87 15.56
C GLU A 69 -0.35 21.73 14.87
N GLN A 70 -0.85 21.28 13.73
CA GLN A 70 -1.92 21.97 12.99
C GLN A 70 -3.26 21.96 13.74
N ALA A 71 -3.64 20.82 14.32
CA ALA A 71 -4.88 20.70 15.09
C ALA A 71 -4.90 21.70 16.26
N ARG A 72 -3.79 21.81 17.03
CA ARG A 72 -3.70 22.76 18.14
C ARG A 72 -3.82 24.22 17.70
N ARG A 73 -3.30 24.57 16.52
CA ARG A 73 -3.49 25.90 15.93
C ARG A 73 -4.92 26.14 15.47
N ALA A 74 -5.63 25.08 15.07
CA ALA A 74 -7.00 25.17 14.57
C ALA A 74 -8.05 25.34 15.68
N GLY A 75 -7.79 24.87 16.91
CA GLY A 75 -8.65 25.18 18.05
C GLY A 75 -8.51 24.24 19.25
N PRO A 76 -9.20 24.57 20.37
CA PRO A 76 -9.12 23.80 21.61
C PRO A 76 -9.72 22.40 21.52
N TRP A 77 -10.57 22.12 20.52
CA TRP A 77 -11.07 20.77 20.24
C TRP A 77 -9.94 19.75 19.97
N ALA A 78 -8.72 20.22 19.63
CA ALA A 78 -7.58 19.36 19.44
C ALA A 78 -7.25 18.50 20.68
N GLU A 79 -7.62 18.93 21.88
CA GLU A 79 -7.39 18.17 23.11
C GLU A 79 -8.21 16.87 23.19
N SER A 80 -9.32 16.78 22.44
CA SER A 80 -10.16 15.57 22.34
C SER A 80 -9.83 14.72 21.11
N LEU A 81 -8.70 14.98 20.44
CA LEU A 81 -8.22 14.20 19.30
C LEU A 81 -7.39 13.00 19.77
N GLY A 82 -7.73 11.81 19.28
CA GLY A 82 -6.97 10.57 19.47
C GLY A 82 -6.31 10.10 18.19
N LEU A 83 -5.19 9.39 18.33
CA LEU A 83 -4.37 8.93 17.22
C LEU A 83 -4.16 7.40 17.26
N VAL A 84 -4.27 6.73 16.11
CA VAL A 84 -4.06 5.28 16.01
C VAL A 84 -3.17 4.91 14.83
N GLY A 85 -2.17 4.07 15.09
CA GLY A 85 -1.34 3.42 14.07
C GLY A 85 -1.76 1.98 13.85
N VAL A 86 -1.96 1.59 12.59
CA VAL A 86 -2.30 0.21 12.21
C VAL A 86 -1.08 -0.53 11.69
N HIS A 87 -0.55 -1.44 12.51
CA HIS A 87 0.51 -2.36 12.13
C HIS A 87 -0.07 -3.65 11.55
N TRP A 88 0.44 -4.01 10.37
CA TRP A 88 0.12 -5.26 9.69
C TRP A 88 1.41 -5.89 9.12
N PRO A 89 1.42 -7.18 8.74
CA PRO A 89 2.64 -7.87 8.29
C PRO A 89 3.14 -7.42 6.91
N ALA A 90 3.72 -6.22 6.86
CA ALA A 90 4.15 -5.48 5.68
C ALA A 90 5.64 -5.63 5.35
N ARG A 91 6.21 -6.82 5.64
CA ARG A 91 7.65 -7.13 5.62
C ARG A 91 8.40 -6.46 4.46
N ARG A 92 9.54 -5.85 4.80
CA ARG A 92 10.43 -5.12 3.89
C ARG A 92 11.32 -6.07 3.07
N TRP A 93 11.54 -5.76 1.79
CA TRP A 93 12.63 -6.30 0.98
C TRP A 93 13.94 -5.61 1.41
N PRO A 94 14.87 -6.32 2.07
CA PRO A 94 16.08 -5.72 2.62
C PRO A 94 16.97 -5.04 1.58
N ASP A 95 16.95 -5.55 0.34
CA ASP A 95 17.71 -5.05 -0.79
C ASP A 95 17.12 -3.78 -1.44
N GLU A 96 16.00 -3.27 -0.96
CA GLU A 96 15.46 -1.97 -1.35
C GLU A 96 15.85 -0.87 -0.36
N PRO A 97 16.02 0.39 -0.80
CA PRO A 97 16.13 1.52 0.12
C PRO A 97 14.91 1.58 1.04
N ALA A 98 15.14 1.87 2.32
CA ALA A 98 14.03 2.12 3.23
C ALA A 98 13.28 3.38 2.77
N PRO A 99 11.94 3.39 2.83
CA PRO A 99 11.17 4.62 2.67
C PRO A 99 11.71 5.73 3.58
N ASP A 100 11.94 6.90 2.99
CA ASP A 100 12.33 8.11 3.72
C ASP A 100 11.07 8.93 4.01
N PHE A 101 10.79 9.13 5.30
CA PHE A 101 9.64 9.88 5.81
C PHE A 101 10.08 11.15 6.55
N GLU A 102 11.32 11.61 6.35
CA GLU A 102 11.80 12.86 6.94
C GLU A 102 10.90 14.05 6.56
N PRO A 103 10.42 14.85 7.54
CA PRO A 103 9.59 16.01 7.26
C PRO A 103 10.30 17.08 6.44
N VAL A 104 9.52 17.84 5.66
CA VAL A 104 10.03 19.02 4.94
C VAL A 104 10.55 20.08 5.92
N GLY A 105 11.79 20.53 5.72
CA GLY A 105 12.36 21.66 6.48
C GLY A 105 12.76 21.32 7.92
N SER A 106 13.02 20.05 8.25
CA SER A 106 13.47 19.66 9.59
C SER A 106 14.84 20.28 9.94
N THR A 107 14.80 21.27 10.82
CA THR A 107 15.89 21.65 11.75
C THR A 107 15.50 21.30 13.20
N TRP A 108 14.59 20.34 13.36
CA TRP A 108 13.96 20.02 14.65
C TRP A 108 14.99 19.60 15.71
N PRO A 109 15.09 20.32 16.86
CA PRO A 109 16.02 19.99 17.94
C PRO A 109 15.41 19.06 19.00
N GLY A 110 14.22 18.50 18.79
CA GLY A 110 13.64 17.52 19.70
C GLY A 110 14.35 16.15 19.59
N PRO A 111 14.19 15.27 20.60
CA PRO A 111 14.86 13.97 20.57
C PRO A 111 14.43 13.25 19.29
N GLY A 112 15.41 12.88 18.46
CA GLY A 112 15.19 12.02 17.29
C GLY A 112 14.53 10.70 17.69
N PRO A 113 14.28 9.77 16.74
CA PRO A 113 13.47 8.56 16.94
C PRO A 113 14.12 7.49 17.84
N ALA A 114 14.87 7.89 18.88
CA ALA A 114 15.26 7.05 19.98
C ALA A 114 14.15 7.05 21.06
N ARG A 115 13.58 5.85 21.26
CA ARG A 115 12.94 5.35 22.50
C ARG A 115 11.44 5.63 22.69
N LEU A 116 10.61 4.89 21.95
CA LEU A 116 9.26 4.51 22.38
C LEU A 116 9.26 3.09 23.01
N ALA A 117 10.03 2.89 24.08
CA ALA A 117 9.81 1.86 25.12
C ALA A 117 10.99 1.84 26.11
N GLY A 118 10.70 1.78 27.41
CA GLY A 118 11.70 1.59 28.46
C GLY A 118 12.37 0.22 28.37
N ALA A 119 13.61 0.19 27.90
CA ALA A 119 14.55 -0.90 28.10
C ALA A 119 15.97 -0.32 28.20
N ARG A 120 16.79 -0.90 29.08
CA ARG A 120 18.10 -0.42 29.51
C ARG A 120 19.08 -0.21 28.34
N ALA A 121 19.97 0.77 28.53
CA ALA A 121 20.95 1.26 27.58
C ALA A 121 21.87 0.16 27.01
N GLY A 122 21.71 -0.12 25.72
CA GLY A 122 22.78 -0.55 24.83
C GLY A 122 23.03 0.57 23.82
N VAL A 123 24.29 0.93 23.61
CA VAL A 123 24.71 1.98 22.67
C VAL A 123 24.39 1.53 21.24
N GLY A 124 23.31 2.07 20.64
CA GLY A 124 22.98 1.91 19.23
C GLY A 124 23.48 3.10 18.41
N PRO A 125 24.03 2.91 17.19
CA PRO A 125 24.77 3.95 16.50
C PRO A 125 23.83 5.04 15.96
N VAL A 126 24.21 6.28 16.26
CA VAL A 126 23.69 7.51 15.66
C VAL A 126 24.08 7.54 14.18
N GLY A 127 23.08 7.67 13.30
CA GLY A 127 23.27 7.88 11.87
C GLY A 127 22.92 6.68 10.99
N ARG A 128 21.63 6.42 10.76
CA ARG A 128 21.21 5.75 9.51
C ARG A 128 21.30 6.76 8.37
N ARG A 129 22.54 7.01 7.94
CA ARG A 129 22.86 7.60 6.65
C ARG A 129 22.11 6.82 5.56
N ARG A 130 21.72 7.52 4.48
CA ARG A 130 21.51 6.97 3.13
C ARG A 130 22.19 5.60 3.01
N GLY A 131 21.41 4.52 2.82
CA GLY A 131 22.00 3.32 2.24
C GLY A 131 22.72 3.75 0.96
N PRO A 132 24.00 3.39 0.75
CA PRO A 132 24.74 3.87 -0.40
C PRO A 132 24.06 3.43 -1.68
N ASP A 133 24.32 4.19 -2.75
CA ASP A 133 24.13 3.87 -4.17
C ASP A 133 24.79 2.52 -4.56
N ARG A 134 24.45 1.42 -3.89
CA ARG A 134 24.92 0.08 -4.26
C ARG A 134 24.05 -0.39 -5.42
N PRO A 135 24.66 -0.74 -6.56
CA PRO A 135 23.92 -1.30 -7.67
C PRO A 135 23.10 -2.52 -7.23
N ARG A 136 21.83 -2.59 -7.62
CA ARG A 136 20.97 -3.74 -7.34
C ARG A 136 21.58 -4.98 -8.00
N SER A 137 21.76 -6.04 -7.22
CA SER A 137 22.19 -7.35 -7.73
C SER A 137 21.02 -8.07 -8.42
N ALA A 138 21.35 -8.92 -9.39
CA ALA A 138 20.37 -9.78 -10.06
C ALA A 138 19.93 -10.98 -9.19
N GLY A 139 20.75 -11.37 -8.21
CA GLY A 139 20.47 -12.47 -7.28
C GLY A 139 19.61 -12.06 -6.08
N LEU A 140 19.08 -13.06 -5.37
CA LEU A 140 18.55 -12.88 -4.01
C LEU A 140 19.67 -13.12 -3.01
N ASP A 141 20.03 -12.10 -2.23
CA ASP A 141 20.92 -12.29 -1.08
C ASP A 141 20.22 -13.07 0.04
N ASP A 142 21.03 -13.60 0.97
CA ASP A 142 20.54 -14.48 2.03
C ASP A 142 19.56 -13.78 2.98
N GLU A 143 19.77 -12.49 3.24
CA GLU A 143 18.87 -11.70 4.09
C GLU A 143 17.48 -11.58 3.44
N THR A 144 17.44 -11.19 2.17
CA THR A 144 16.21 -11.05 1.39
C THR A 144 15.50 -12.40 1.25
N LEU A 145 16.23 -13.48 0.92
CA LEU A 145 15.64 -14.81 0.81
C LEU A 145 15.04 -15.28 2.15
N ASN A 146 15.73 -15.05 3.27
CA ASN A 146 15.22 -15.41 4.59
C ASN A 146 13.97 -14.62 4.97
N VAL A 147 13.91 -13.32 4.66
CA VAL A 147 12.70 -12.51 4.87
C VAL A 147 11.54 -13.02 4.01
N LEU A 148 11.79 -13.37 2.75
CA LEU A 148 10.74 -13.91 1.87
C LEU A 148 10.22 -15.26 2.36
N ARG A 149 11.10 -16.17 2.79
CA ARG A 149 10.70 -17.46 3.40
C ARG A 149 9.84 -17.25 4.63
N ALA A 150 10.24 -16.33 5.52
CA ALA A 150 9.46 -16.02 6.72
C ALA A 150 8.10 -15.37 6.40
N THR A 151 8.02 -14.61 5.30
CA THR A 151 6.78 -13.94 4.86
C THR A 151 5.83 -14.88 4.13
N PHE A 152 6.38 -15.89 3.43
CA PHE A 152 5.68 -16.85 2.58
C PHE A 152 6.21 -18.27 2.82
N PRO A 153 5.97 -18.86 4.00
CA PRO A 153 6.56 -20.15 4.37
C PRO A 153 6.16 -21.28 3.42
N VAL A 154 4.90 -21.31 2.98
CA VAL A 154 4.40 -22.30 2.00
C VAL A 154 5.06 -22.13 0.63
N GLY A 155 5.48 -20.91 0.28
CA GLY A 155 6.20 -20.60 -0.97
C GLY A 155 7.71 -20.81 -0.91
N ALA A 156 8.27 -21.14 0.26
CA ALA A 156 9.72 -21.25 0.46
C ALA A 156 10.44 -22.18 -0.54
N PRO A 157 9.92 -23.38 -0.88
CA PRO A 157 10.59 -24.25 -1.85
C PRO A 157 10.73 -23.61 -3.25
N ALA A 158 9.73 -22.85 -3.69
CA ALA A 158 9.79 -22.13 -4.98
C ALA A 158 10.77 -20.97 -4.92
N LEU A 159 10.81 -20.23 -3.80
CA LEU A 159 11.79 -19.16 -3.54
C LEU A 159 13.23 -19.69 -3.61
N ASP A 160 13.48 -20.89 -3.09
CA ASP A 160 14.82 -21.50 -3.08
C ASP A 160 15.29 -21.86 -4.50
N ARG A 161 14.40 -22.42 -5.31
CA ARG A 161 14.68 -22.75 -6.72
C ARG A 161 14.88 -21.49 -7.55
N MET A 162 14.06 -20.45 -7.33
CA MET A 162 14.25 -19.13 -7.93
C MET A 162 15.59 -18.50 -7.55
N ALA A 163 15.96 -18.52 -6.27
CA ALA A 163 17.24 -18.00 -5.80
C ALA A 163 18.43 -18.74 -6.42
N HIS A 164 18.33 -20.07 -6.59
CA HIS A 164 19.35 -20.84 -7.31
C HIS A 164 19.45 -20.42 -8.78
N LEU A 165 18.32 -20.32 -9.50
CA LEU A 165 18.29 -19.93 -10.91
C LEU A 165 18.92 -18.55 -11.15
N LEU A 166 18.62 -17.56 -10.30
CA LEU A 166 19.16 -16.20 -10.42
C LEU A 166 20.69 -16.12 -10.27
N ARG A 167 21.33 -17.14 -9.69
CA ARG A 167 22.80 -17.24 -9.59
C ARG A 167 23.47 -17.89 -10.80
N THR A 168 22.69 -18.43 -11.73
CA THR A 168 23.21 -19.12 -12.93
C THR A 168 23.21 -18.19 -14.16
N SER A 169 23.97 -18.51 -15.21
CA SER A 169 23.86 -17.78 -16.48
C SER A 169 22.48 -17.97 -17.12
N PRO A 170 21.85 -16.92 -17.65
CA PRO A 170 20.53 -17.03 -18.25
C PRO A 170 20.56 -17.85 -19.55
N THR A 171 19.60 -18.76 -19.68
CA THR A 171 19.25 -19.42 -20.95
C THR A 171 17.74 -19.38 -21.09
N ARG A 172 17.20 -19.50 -22.31
CA ARG A 172 15.73 -19.54 -22.51
C ARG A 172 15.06 -20.63 -21.67
N ALA A 173 15.71 -21.79 -21.51
CA ALA A 173 15.22 -22.87 -20.68
C ALA A 173 15.16 -22.48 -19.19
N ARG A 174 16.22 -21.84 -18.66
CA ARG A 174 16.25 -21.38 -17.26
C ARG A 174 15.28 -20.24 -16.99
N VAL A 175 15.10 -19.34 -17.96
CA VAL A 175 14.10 -18.25 -17.88
C VAL A 175 12.68 -18.83 -17.78
N ARG A 176 12.37 -19.85 -18.59
CA ARG A 176 11.09 -20.57 -18.49
C ARG A 176 10.96 -21.34 -17.17
N ALA A 177 12.03 -21.96 -16.69
CA ALA A 177 12.02 -22.62 -15.38
C ALA A 177 11.72 -21.61 -14.25
N PHE A 178 12.34 -20.43 -14.26
CA PHE A 178 12.05 -19.37 -13.29
C PHE A 178 10.59 -18.92 -13.35
N ALA A 179 10.03 -18.78 -14.55
CA ALA A 179 8.62 -18.43 -14.73
C ALA A 179 7.66 -19.51 -14.16
N ASN A 180 8.01 -20.78 -14.30
CA ASN A 180 7.24 -21.88 -13.69
C ASN A 180 7.29 -21.81 -12.16
N GLU A 181 8.44 -21.49 -11.58
CA GLU A 181 8.56 -21.28 -10.13
C GLU A 181 7.78 -20.05 -9.64
N LEU A 182 7.74 -18.96 -10.41
CA LEU A 182 6.87 -17.81 -10.11
C LEU A 182 5.41 -18.23 -10.07
N ARG A 183 4.93 -19.00 -11.06
CA ARG A 183 3.55 -19.50 -11.09
C ARG A 183 3.27 -20.42 -9.91
N GLN A 184 4.18 -21.33 -9.58
CA GLN A 184 4.02 -22.20 -8.42
C GLN A 184 3.94 -21.39 -7.13
N PHE A 185 4.85 -20.45 -6.95
CA PHE A 185 4.85 -19.52 -5.81
C PHE A 185 3.52 -18.78 -5.73
N ALA A 186 3.03 -18.23 -6.84
CA ALA A 186 1.77 -17.50 -6.89
C ALA A 186 0.59 -18.36 -6.45
N THR A 187 0.48 -19.58 -7.01
CA THR A 187 -0.61 -20.52 -6.71
C THR A 187 -0.65 -20.93 -5.24
N VAL A 188 0.50 -21.23 -4.63
CA VAL A 188 0.53 -21.72 -3.24
C VAL A 188 0.44 -20.62 -2.20
N THR A 189 0.66 -19.36 -2.60
CA THR A 189 0.59 -18.21 -1.69
C THR A 189 -0.68 -17.38 -1.85
N ALA A 190 -1.48 -17.65 -2.90
CA ALA A 190 -2.70 -16.92 -3.18
C ALA A 190 -3.72 -17.05 -2.04
N ASP A 191 -4.30 -15.92 -1.65
CA ASP A 191 -5.17 -15.82 -0.49
C ASP A 191 -6.62 -15.44 -0.83
N GLY A 192 -6.90 -15.17 -2.12
CA GLY A 192 -8.22 -14.83 -2.65
C GLY A 192 -8.68 -13.39 -2.40
N PHE A 193 -7.86 -12.52 -1.78
CA PHE A 193 -8.23 -11.12 -1.47
C PHE A 193 -7.53 -10.08 -2.38
N GLY A 194 -6.75 -10.54 -3.35
CA GLY A 194 -5.95 -9.69 -4.25
C GLY A 194 -6.73 -8.99 -5.36
N ASP A 195 -7.97 -9.43 -5.65
CA ASP A 195 -8.83 -8.87 -6.71
C ASP A 195 -9.52 -7.56 -6.26
N ASP A 196 -9.47 -6.55 -7.13
CA ASP A 196 -10.13 -5.24 -6.94
C ASP A 196 -11.38 -5.08 -7.79
N GLY A 197 -11.79 -6.15 -8.46
CA GLY A 197 -12.78 -6.11 -9.54
C GLY A 197 -12.15 -5.95 -10.92
N ASP A 198 -10.84 -5.68 -11.02
CA ASP A 198 -10.14 -5.51 -12.29
C ASP A 198 -9.46 -6.80 -12.81
N ALA A 199 -9.37 -7.87 -12.01
CA ALA A 199 -8.75 -9.12 -12.46
C ALA A 199 -9.48 -9.74 -13.65
N VAL A 200 -8.74 -10.32 -14.60
CA VAL A 200 -9.32 -11.07 -15.72
C VAL A 200 -9.80 -12.44 -15.21
N PRO A 201 -11.04 -12.88 -15.51
CA PRO A 201 -11.46 -14.26 -15.21
C PRO A 201 -10.54 -15.25 -15.91
N THR A 202 -9.88 -16.14 -15.17
CA THR A 202 -9.18 -17.28 -15.78
C THR A 202 -10.22 -18.17 -16.46
N GLY A 203 -10.12 -18.35 -17.78
CA GLY A 203 -11.05 -19.18 -18.55
C GLY A 203 -11.12 -20.65 -18.06
N PRO A 204 -12.16 -21.39 -18.44
CA PRO A 204 -12.44 -22.75 -17.95
C PRO A 204 -11.37 -23.81 -18.32
N ASP A 205 -10.43 -23.52 -19.23
CA ASP A 205 -9.51 -24.53 -19.80
C ASP A 205 -8.28 -24.87 -18.94
N LEU A 206 -8.03 -24.18 -17.83
CA LEU A 206 -6.84 -24.44 -16.98
C LEU A 206 -7.08 -25.47 -15.86
N ALA A 207 -8.28 -26.02 -15.73
CA ALA A 207 -8.56 -27.09 -14.78
C ALA A 207 -8.03 -28.48 -15.21
N GLY A 208 -7.61 -28.63 -16.48
CA GLY A 208 -7.40 -29.94 -17.11
C GLY A 208 -5.97 -30.48 -17.18
N ALA A 209 -4.93 -29.71 -16.89
CA ALA A 209 -3.55 -30.20 -17.01
C ALA A 209 -3.07 -30.85 -15.70
N GLY A 210 -3.45 -32.12 -15.48
CA GLY A 210 -2.69 -33.04 -14.61
C GLY A 210 -3.32 -33.48 -13.29
N ARG A 211 -4.65 -33.51 -13.13
CA ARG A 211 -5.27 -34.12 -11.93
C ARG A 211 -5.56 -35.60 -12.15
N SER A 212 -4.96 -36.47 -11.34
CA SER A 212 -5.48 -37.82 -11.12
C SER A 212 -6.90 -37.72 -10.53
N ALA A 213 -7.80 -38.57 -11.01
CA ALA A 213 -9.25 -38.47 -10.82
C ALA A 213 -9.77 -38.73 -9.39
N ASP A 214 -8.90 -38.91 -8.39
CA ASP A 214 -9.29 -39.44 -7.06
C ASP A 214 -9.13 -38.45 -5.88
N GLY A 215 -9.06 -37.15 -6.15
CA GLY A 215 -9.03 -36.11 -5.09
C GLY A 215 -10.38 -35.38 -4.94
N PRO A 216 -10.86 -35.06 -3.72
CA PRO A 216 -12.05 -34.24 -3.55
C PRO A 216 -11.84 -32.88 -4.24
N ALA A 217 -12.85 -32.43 -5.00
CA ALA A 217 -12.82 -31.14 -5.67
C ALA A 217 -12.60 -30.01 -4.64
N PRO A 218 -11.67 -29.07 -4.86
CA PRO A 218 -11.52 -27.92 -3.98
C PRO A 218 -12.81 -27.09 -4.00
N ALA A 219 -13.33 -26.76 -2.82
CA ALA A 219 -14.49 -25.90 -2.69
C ALA A 219 -14.09 -24.44 -2.98
N GLY A 220 -14.64 -23.87 -4.07
CA GLY A 220 -14.50 -22.46 -4.43
C GLY A 220 -13.82 -22.23 -5.78
N PRO A 221 -14.01 -21.04 -6.41
CA PRO A 221 -13.30 -20.68 -7.63
C PRO A 221 -11.79 -20.63 -7.36
N ALA A 222 -11.00 -21.03 -8.36
CA ALA A 222 -9.53 -20.94 -8.28
C ALA A 222 -9.12 -19.50 -7.94
N PRO A 223 -8.08 -19.30 -7.11
CA PRO A 223 -7.61 -17.95 -6.81
C PRO A 223 -7.19 -17.25 -8.10
N ALA A 224 -7.67 -16.02 -8.30
CA ALA A 224 -7.23 -15.19 -9.41
C ALA A 224 -5.70 -14.99 -9.30
N LEU A 225 -4.96 -15.28 -10.37
CA LEU A 225 -3.53 -15.02 -10.43
C LEU A 225 -3.28 -13.69 -11.16
N PRO A 226 -2.17 -12.98 -10.86
CA PRO A 226 -1.83 -11.79 -11.61
C PRO A 226 -1.54 -12.15 -13.05
N ALA A 227 -2.19 -11.45 -13.98
CA ALA A 227 -2.19 -11.82 -15.39
C ALA A 227 -0.82 -11.62 -16.06
N MET A 228 0.14 -10.96 -15.39
CA MET A 228 1.54 -10.86 -15.84
C MET A 228 2.19 -12.23 -15.96
N LEU A 229 1.70 -13.21 -15.19
CA LEU A 229 2.22 -14.57 -15.24
C LEU A 229 1.98 -15.22 -16.60
N ASP A 230 0.95 -14.80 -17.35
CA ASP A 230 0.58 -15.34 -18.66
C ASP A 230 1.37 -14.75 -19.84
N VAL A 231 2.22 -13.75 -19.58
CA VAL A 231 3.08 -13.12 -20.59
C VAL A 231 4.33 -13.98 -20.82
N ASP A 232 4.86 -14.00 -22.05
CA ASP A 232 6.14 -14.67 -22.33
C ASP A 232 7.23 -14.14 -21.38
N PRO A 233 7.94 -15.02 -20.65
CA PRO A 233 8.82 -14.59 -19.56
C PRO A 233 10.04 -13.80 -20.05
N VAL A 234 10.51 -14.04 -21.29
CA VAL A 234 11.62 -13.24 -21.84
C VAL A 234 11.13 -11.81 -22.08
N LYS A 235 9.96 -11.64 -22.70
CA LYS A 235 9.35 -10.32 -22.91
C LYS A 235 9.06 -9.61 -21.58
N LEU A 236 8.44 -10.31 -20.62
CA LEU A 236 8.09 -9.75 -19.32
C LEU A 236 9.32 -9.25 -18.56
N TYR A 237 10.36 -10.08 -18.44
CA TYR A 237 11.56 -9.72 -17.70
C TYR A 237 12.36 -8.63 -18.41
N ALA A 238 12.42 -8.64 -19.75
CA ALA A 238 13.04 -7.55 -20.51
C ALA A 238 12.31 -6.22 -20.25
N ARG A 239 10.98 -6.23 -20.19
CA ARG A 239 10.18 -5.05 -19.89
C ARG A 239 10.45 -4.51 -18.48
N PHE A 240 10.49 -5.36 -17.46
CA PHE A 240 10.86 -4.92 -16.11
C PHE A 240 12.29 -4.35 -16.06
N LEU A 241 13.24 -4.98 -16.75
CA LEU A 241 14.61 -4.47 -16.86
C LEU A 241 14.65 -3.07 -17.51
N ASP A 242 13.91 -2.88 -18.60
CA ASP A 242 13.86 -1.60 -19.31
C ASP A 242 13.23 -0.50 -18.46
N GLU A 243 12.19 -0.82 -17.68
CA GLU A 243 11.55 0.15 -16.79
C GLU A 243 12.42 0.48 -15.57
N LEU A 244 13.15 -0.50 -15.02
CA LEU A 244 14.18 -0.22 -14.02
C LEU A 244 15.25 0.77 -14.55
N ARG A 245 15.66 0.62 -15.81
CA ARG A 245 16.61 1.53 -16.48
C ARG A 245 16.01 2.91 -16.73
N ARG A 246 14.75 2.99 -17.20
CA ARG A 246 14.02 4.26 -17.41
C ARG A 246 13.84 5.04 -16.12
N CYS A 247 13.58 4.33 -15.01
CA CYS A 247 13.55 4.93 -13.69
C CYS A 247 14.95 5.29 -13.15
N HIS A 248 16.04 5.06 -13.88
CA HIS A 248 17.42 5.30 -13.41
C HIS A 248 17.79 4.49 -12.16
N THR A 249 17.23 3.28 -12.00
CA THR A 249 17.60 2.39 -10.90
C THR A 249 19.06 1.96 -11.06
N PRO A 250 19.92 2.10 -10.03
CA PRO A 250 21.29 1.62 -10.10
C PRO A 250 21.31 0.09 -10.26
N LEU A 251 21.83 -0.41 -11.38
CA LEU A 251 22.00 -1.84 -11.68
C LEU A 251 23.49 -2.17 -11.82
N ASP A 252 23.89 -3.38 -11.46
CA ASP A 252 25.29 -3.81 -11.58
C ASP A 252 25.77 -3.75 -13.03
N ALA A 253 26.66 -2.77 -13.32
CA ALA A 253 27.14 -2.47 -14.67
C ALA A 253 27.81 -3.67 -15.36
N ALA A 254 28.42 -4.58 -14.59
CA ALA A 254 29.05 -5.79 -15.14
C ALA A 254 28.03 -6.78 -15.71
N ALA A 255 26.79 -6.77 -15.20
CA ALA A 255 25.72 -7.67 -15.61
C ALA A 255 24.83 -7.13 -16.76
N VAL A 256 24.75 -5.80 -16.93
CA VAL A 256 23.95 -5.13 -17.97
C VAL A 256 24.76 -4.60 -19.16
N GLY A 257 26.03 -4.27 -18.92
CA GLY A 257 27.10 -3.80 -19.83
C GLY A 257 26.81 -2.69 -20.85
N GLY A 258 27.88 -2.14 -21.44
CA GLY A 258 27.89 -0.89 -22.20
C GLY A 258 27.22 -0.93 -23.58
N ALA A 259 26.82 0.26 -24.07
CA ALA A 259 25.95 0.53 -25.23
C ALA A 259 26.51 0.19 -26.64
N ALA A 260 27.51 -0.69 -26.76
CA ALA A 260 28.10 -1.04 -28.04
C ALA A 260 28.28 -2.57 -28.17
N GLY A 261 27.52 -3.18 -29.08
CA GLY A 261 27.66 -4.59 -29.48
C GLY A 261 26.33 -5.36 -29.51
N LEU A 262 26.18 -6.28 -30.48
CA LEU A 262 25.03 -7.17 -30.70
C LEU A 262 24.26 -7.51 -29.42
N VAL A 263 23.00 -7.09 -29.34
CA VAL A 263 22.18 -7.16 -28.12
C VAL A 263 21.78 -8.62 -27.85
N ASP A 264 22.49 -9.31 -26.97
CA ASP A 264 22.00 -10.57 -26.40
C ASP A 264 20.69 -10.27 -25.64
N PRO A 265 19.53 -10.80 -26.09
CA PRO A 265 18.24 -10.50 -25.48
C PRO A 265 18.12 -11.01 -24.03
N LEU A 266 19.04 -11.86 -23.58
CA LEU A 266 19.08 -12.37 -22.21
C LEU A 266 20.04 -11.58 -21.30
N ARG A 267 20.78 -10.61 -21.83
CA ARG A 267 21.71 -9.80 -21.04
C ARG A 267 20.97 -9.01 -19.97
N GLY A 268 21.35 -9.20 -18.71
CA GLY A 268 20.71 -8.53 -17.56
C GLY A 268 19.30 -9.02 -17.24
N ILE A 269 18.77 -10.03 -17.93
CA ILE A 269 17.37 -10.49 -17.80
C ILE A 269 17.01 -10.91 -16.36
N TRP A 270 17.99 -11.35 -15.56
CA TRP A 270 17.80 -11.69 -14.15
C TRP A 270 17.45 -10.51 -13.25
N HIS A 271 17.85 -9.28 -13.60
CA HIS A 271 17.32 -8.11 -12.88
C HIS A 271 15.81 -7.96 -13.11
N GLY A 272 15.36 -8.17 -14.35
CA GLY A 272 13.94 -8.17 -14.70
C GLY A 272 13.16 -9.33 -14.09
N ALA A 273 13.75 -10.52 -14.02
CA ALA A 273 13.14 -11.69 -13.37
C ALA A 273 12.99 -11.50 -11.86
N LYS A 274 14.02 -10.94 -11.20
CA LYS A 274 13.96 -10.57 -9.79
C LYS A 274 12.91 -9.49 -9.53
N GLU A 275 12.78 -8.52 -10.43
CA GLU A 275 11.72 -7.51 -10.35
C GLU A 275 10.34 -8.12 -10.54
N ALA A 276 10.16 -9.08 -11.46
CA ALA A 276 8.91 -9.81 -11.61
C ALA A 276 8.53 -10.59 -10.33
N LEU A 277 9.51 -11.23 -9.66
CA LEU A 277 9.29 -11.84 -8.35
C LEU A 277 8.86 -10.79 -7.32
N ARG A 278 9.52 -9.63 -7.29
CA ARG A 278 9.17 -8.54 -6.39
C ARG A 278 7.72 -8.09 -6.62
N GLN A 279 7.33 -7.82 -7.87
CA GLN A 279 5.96 -7.47 -8.26
C GLN A 279 4.94 -8.55 -7.93
N LEU A 280 5.31 -9.83 -8.00
CA LEU A 280 4.45 -10.92 -7.58
C LEU A 280 4.22 -10.89 -6.06
N THR A 281 5.26 -10.63 -5.26
CA THR A 281 5.10 -10.48 -3.81
C THR A 281 4.32 -9.21 -3.44
N TYR A 282 4.48 -8.10 -4.19
CA TYR A 282 3.62 -6.90 -4.09
C TYR A 282 2.14 -7.33 -4.24
N TRP A 283 1.81 -8.11 -5.28
CA TRP A 283 0.45 -8.59 -5.53
C TRP A 283 -0.10 -9.47 -4.39
N GLN A 284 0.70 -10.39 -3.85
CA GLN A 284 0.26 -11.22 -2.71
C GLN A 284 0.00 -10.37 -1.45
N MET A 285 0.78 -9.31 -1.23
CA MET A 285 0.55 -8.39 -0.12
C MET A 285 -0.69 -7.52 -0.30
N LYS A 286 -1.06 -7.20 -1.54
CA LYS A 286 -2.33 -6.54 -1.87
C LYS A 286 -3.53 -7.39 -1.41
N GLY A 287 -3.46 -8.70 -1.53
CA GLY A 287 -4.46 -9.61 -0.98
C GLY A 287 -4.54 -9.56 0.54
N ARG A 288 -3.39 -9.80 1.17
CA ARG A 288 -3.26 -9.82 2.63
C ARG A 288 -3.79 -8.54 3.28
N VAL A 289 -3.41 -7.38 2.74
CA VAL A 289 -3.81 -6.09 3.32
C VAL A 289 -5.32 -5.83 3.16
N GLY A 290 -5.93 -6.30 2.07
CA GLY A 290 -7.38 -6.26 1.87
C GLY A 290 -8.12 -7.12 2.90
N ARG A 291 -7.60 -8.31 3.20
CA ARG A 291 -8.09 -9.17 4.28
C ARG A 291 -8.00 -8.48 5.63
N VAL A 292 -6.82 -7.98 6.02
CA VAL A 292 -6.61 -7.26 7.29
C VAL A 292 -7.61 -6.10 7.44
N GLY A 293 -7.86 -5.34 6.37
CA GLY A 293 -8.88 -4.30 6.37
C GLY A 293 -10.28 -4.86 6.64
N ARG A 294 -10.71 -5.84 5.82
CA ARG A 294 -12.09 -6.34 5.81
C ARG A 294 -12.45 -7.18 7.04
N VAL A 295 -11.62 -8.14 7.44
CA VAL A 295 -11.93 -9.06 8.55
C VAL A 295 -11.30 -8.65 9.88
N GLY A 296 -10.29 -7.77 9.85
CA GLY A 296 -9.63 -7.26 11.04
C GLY A 296 -10.14 -5.88 11.46
N LEU A 297 -9.66 -4.85 10.77
CA LEU A 297 -9.92 -3.46 11.18
C LEU A 297 -11.41 -3.10 11.12
N GLY A 298 -12.15 -3.51 10.09
CA GLY A 298 -13.59 -3.21 9.97
C GLY A 298 -14.44 -3.63 11.19
N PRO A 299 -14.34 -4.89 11.66
CA PRO A 299 -14.97 -5.31 12.91
C PRO A 299 -14.51 -4.51 14.15
N VAL A 300 -13.24 -4.12 14.23
CA VAL A 300 -12.74 -3.25 15.32
C VAL A 300 -13.40 -1.87 15.27
N LEU A 301 -13.54 -1.25 14.09
CA LEU A 301 -14.25 0.02 13.93
C LEU A 301 -15.73 -0.09 14.33
N THR A 302 -16.38 -1.21 13.99
CA THR A 302 -17.76 -1.50 14.39
C THR A 302 -17.90 -1.56 15.92
N ARG A 303 -16.99 -2.28 16.58
CA ARG A 303 -16.95 -2.37 18.06
C ARG A 303 -16.71 -1.01 18.70
N LEU A 304 -15.79 -0.21 18.15
CA LEU A 304 -15.52 1.15 18.63
C LEU A 304 -16.79 2.02 18.55
N ALA A 305 -17.49 1.99 17.43
CA ALA A 305 -18.74 2.73 17.25
C ALA A 305 -19.85 2.30 18.21
N THR A 306 -19.84 1.03 18.66
CA THR A 306 -20.79 0.54 19.67
C THR A 306 -20.45 1.04 21.07
N VAL A 307 -19.18 1.01 21.48
CA VAL A 307 -18.78 1.37 22.86
C VAL A 307 -18.58 2.87 23.08
N ALA A 308 -18.31 3.60 22.00
CA ALA A 308 -18.05 5.03 21.98
C ALA A 308 -18.75 5.69 20.76
N PRO A 309 -20.09 5.72 20.72
CA PRO A 309 -20.87 6.18 19.56
C PRO A 309 -20.68 7.67 19.22
N ALA A 310 -20.14 8.47 20.15
CA ALA A 310 -19.82 9.87 19.92
C ALA A 310 -18.48 10.08 19.18
N VAL A 311 -17.63 9.04 19.09
CA VAL A 311 -16.31 9.14 18.44
C VAL A 311 -16.48 9.16 16.93
N ARG A 312 -15.97 10.22 16.29
CA ARG A 312 -15.87 10.34 14.84
C ARG A 312 -14.57 9.70 14.36
N ILE A 313 -14.66 8.72 13.46
CA ILE A 313 -13.50 7.97 12.97
C ILE A 313 -13.03 8.55 11.63
N HIS A 314 -11.79 8.99 11.57
CA HIS A 314 -11.14 9.53 10.38
C HIS A 314 -10.05 8.57 9.92
N LEU A 315 -10.25 7.98 8.75
CA LEU A 315 -9.34 6.97 8.22
C LEU A 315 -8.36 7.60 7.24
N VAL A 316 -7.08 7.33 7.44
CA VAL A 316 -5.99 7.73 6.56
C VAL A 316 -5.19 6.49 6.20
N GLY A 317 -4.84 6.34 4.92
CA GLY A 317 -4.01 5.23 4.50
C GLY A 317 -3.05 5.63 3.39
N HIS A 318 -1.83 5.14 3.50
CA HIS A 318 -0.78 5.31 2.49
C HIS A 318 -0.57 4.04 1.69
N SER A 319 -0.41 4.10 0.36
CA SER A 319 -0.08 2.92 -0.46
C SER A 319 -1.05 1.77 -0.21
N PHE A 320 -0.60 0.58 0.20
CA PHE A 320 -1.48 -0.52 0.63
C PHE A 320 -2.25 -0.26 1.92
N GLY A 321 -1.78 0.62 2.79
CA GLY A 321 -2.56 1.15 3.90
C GLY A 321 -3.83 1.86 3.44
N ALA A 322 -3.80 2.53 2.27
CA ALA A 322 -5.00 3.13 1.67
C ALA A 322 -6.05 2.07 1.29
N ARG A 323 -5.58 0.93 0.76
CA ARG A 323 -6.43 -0.25 0.53
C ARG A 323 -6.98 -0.80 1.86
N LEU A 324 -6.12 -0.99 2.87
CA LEU A 324 -6.50 -1.48 4.20
C LEU A 324 -7.69 -0.70 4.76
N VAL A 325 -7.54 0.63 4.87
CA VAL A 325 -8.58 1.46 5.49
C VAL A 325 -9.83 1.57 4.63
N SER A 326 -9.72 1.47 3.31
CA SER A 326 -10.89 1.48 2.42
C SER A 326 -11.75 0.22 2.59
N PHE A 327 -11.10 -0.95 2.67
CA PHE A 327 -11.79 -2.22 2.91
C PHE A 327 -12.29 -2.34 4.35
N ALA A 328 -11.60 -1.73 5.32
CA ALA A 328 -12.10 -1.60 6.69
C ALA A 328 -13.34 -0.72 6.76
N ALA A 329 -13.34 0.42 6.05
CA ALA A 329 -14.51 1.28 5.95
C ALA A 329 -15.69 0.56 5.34
N ASP A 330 -15.48 -0.25 4.29
CA ASP A 330 -16.56 -1.03 3.68
C ASP A 330 -17.01 -2.25 4.51
N ALA A 331 -16.16 -2.82 5.36
CA ALA A 331 -16.58 -3.93 6.22
C ALA A 331 -17.25 -3.48 7.53
N ALA A 332 -16.97 -2.26 7.98
CA ALA A 332 -17.53 -1.71 9.22
C ALA A 332 -19.05 -1.60 9.14
N GLN A 333 -19.76 -2.21 10.09
CA GLN A 333 -21.22 -2.21 10.09
C GLN A 333 -21.76 -0.89 10.62
N PRO A 334 -22.88 -0.39 10.07
CA PRO A 334 -23.59 0.74 10.66
C PRO A 334 -24.12 0.36 12.05
N ALA A 335 -24.49 1.36 12.85
CA ALA A 335 -25.26 1.12 14.07
C ALA A 335 -26.58 0.40 13.74
N VAL A 336 -27.14 -0.36 14.68
CA VAL A 336 -28.40 -1.09 14.49
C VAL A 336 -29.49 -0.12 14.03
N GLY A 337 -30.11 -0.39 12.87
CA GLY A 337 -31.13 0.46 12.24
C GLY A 337 -30.59 1.66 11.44
N GLY A 338 -29.27 1.86 11.40
CA GLY A 338 -28.62 2.89 10.59
C GLY A 338 -28.20 2.39 9.21
N THR A 339 -28.02 3.33 8.28
CA THR A 339 -27.52 3.05 6.92
C THR A 339 -26.11 3.60 6.67
N VAL A 340 -25.59 4.41 7.59
CA VAL A 340 -24.28 5.07 7.48
C VAL A 340 -23.28 4.35 8.38
N ARG A 341 -22.14 3.97 7.79
CA ARG A 341 -21.02 3.32 8.48
C ARG A 341 -20.32 4.31 9.42
N PRO A 342 -19.61 3.86 10.47
CA PRO A 342 -19.03 4.73 11.50
C PRO A 342 -17.81 5.55 11.06
N VAL A 343 -17.53 5.64 9.76
CA VAL A 343 -16.41 6.37 9.18
C VAL A 343 -16.86 7.78 8.80
N ARG A 344 -16.19 8.79 9.37
CA ARG A 344 -16.49 10.20 9.17
C ARG A 344 -15.75 10.81 7.98
N SER A 345 -14.56 10.32 7.66
CA SER A 345 -13.82 10.70 6.45
C SER A 345 -12.81 9.62 6.07
N LEU A 346 -12.46 9.57 4.79
CA LEU A 346 -11.45 8.65 4.24
C LEU A 346 -10.45 9.45 3.39
N THR A 347 -9.17 9.45 3.77
CA THR A 347 -8.08 10.12 3.03
C THR A 347 -7.07 9.08 2.56
N LEU A 348 -6.88 8.98 1.26
CA LEU A 348 -6.05 7.98 0.60
C LEU A 348 -4.82 8.66 0.00
N LEU A 349 -3.65 8.40 0.56
CA LEU A 349 -2.37 8.99 0.14
C LEU A 349 -1.65 7.99 -0.76
N GLN A 350 -1.46 8.32 -2.04
CA GLN A 350 -0.74 7.46 -3.00
C GLN A 350 -1.31 6.03 -2.97
N GLY A 351 -2.63 5.89 -3.11
CA GLY A 351 -3.31 4.61 -2.93
C GLY A 351 -2.89 3.54 -3.94
N ALA A 352 -2.35 2.41 -3.45
CA ALA A 352 -1.83 1.31 -4.26
C ALA A 352 -2.89 0.24 -4.56
N PHE A 353 -3.96 0.64 -5.24
CA PHE A 353 -5.02 -0.26 -5.69
C PHE A 353 -5.81 0.40 -6.85
N SER A 354 -6.71 -0.37 -7.47
CA SER A 354 -7.31 -0.01 -8.76
C SER A 354 -7.94 1.38 -8.77
N ARG A 355 -7.64 2.19 -9.79
CA ARG A 355 -8.30 3.49 -10.02
C ARG A 355 -9.81 3.37 -10.21
N PHE A 356 -10.31 2.19 -10.54
CA PHE A 356 -11.73 1.90 -10.72
C PHE A 356 -12.40 1.31 -9.48
N ALA A 357 -11.69 1.23 -8.34
CA ALA A 357 -12.21 0.56 -7.14
C ALA A 357 -13.57 1.09 -6.65
N PHE A 358 -13.89 2.37 -6.89
CA PHE A 358 -15.18 2.97 -6.51
C PHE A 358 -16.22 3.02 -7.63
N ALA A 359 -15.87 2.57 -8.84
CA ALA A 359 -16.75 2.66 -10.01
C ALA A 359 -17.96 1.71 -9.85
N PRO A 360 -19.20 2.18 -10.04
CA PRO A 360 -20.38 1.33 -10.04
C PRO A 360 -20.40 0.35 -11.22
N THR A 361 -19.69 0.69 -12.30
CA THR A 361 -19.55 -0.12 -13.50
C THR A 361 -18.15 0.04 -14.05
N LEU A 362 -17.49 -1.06 -14.44
CA LEU A 362 -16.16 -1.02 -15.02
C LEU A 362 -16.24 -0.70 -16.53
N PRO A 363 -15.38 0.19 -17.06
CA PRO A 363 -15.45 0.59 -18.47
C PRO A 363 -15.09 -0.54 -19.45
N PHE A 364 -14.37 -1.56 -18.98
CA PHE A 364 -13.96 -2.72 -19.78
C PHE A 364 -14.78 -3.98 -19.49
N ASP A 365 -15.65 -3.95 -18.48
CA ASP A 365 -16.55 -5.05 -18.13
C ASP A 365 -17.83 -4.49 -17.49
N PRO A 366 -18.84 -4.13 -18.31
CA PRO A 366 -20.03 -3.42 -17.82
C PRO A 366 -20.92 -4.23 -16.86
N VAL A 367 -20.73 -5.54 -16.74
CA VAL A 367 -21.48 -6.36 -15.79
C VAL A 367 -20.81 -6.42 -14.41
N ARG A 368 -19.57 -5.93 -14.29
CA ARG A 368 -18.81 -5.85 -13.04
C ARG A 368 -18.71 -4.43 -12.53
N SER A 369 -18.46 -4.32 -11.24
CA SER A 369 -18.22 -3.08 -10.51
C SER A 369 -16.87 -3.14 -9.80
N GLY A 370 -16.34 -1.98 -9.40
CA GLY A 370 -15.17 -1.93 -8.55
C GLY A 370 -15.43 -2.52 -7.16
N ALA A 371 -14.41 -3.08 -6.52
CA ALA A 371 -14.54 -3.77 -5.23
C ALA A 371 -15.12 -2.92 -4.07
N LEU A 372 -15.15 -1.59 -4.21
CA LEU A 372 -15.65 -0.63 -3.24
C LEU A 372 -16.81 0.22 -3.81
N ALA A 373 -17.50 -0.29 -4.84
CA ALA A 373 -18.65 0.37 -5.43
C ALA A 373 -19.70 0.74 -4.36
N GLY A 374 -20.14 2.00 -4.40
CA GLY A 374 -21.10 2.56 -3.46
C GLY A 374 -20.54 2.92 -2.08
N LEU A 375 -19.27 2.64 -1.76
CA LEU A 375 -18.68 3.03 -0.47
C LEU A 375 -18.81 4.54 -0.17
N PRO A 376 -18.58 5.47 -1.13
CA PRO A 376 -18.72 6.90 -0.87
C PRO A 376 -20.11 7.27 -0.31
N ALA A 377 -21.18 6.63 -0.80
CA ALA A 377 -22.53 6.88 -0.31
C ALA A 377 -22.81 6.29 1.09
N ARG A 378 -21.99 5.33 1.53
CA ARG A 378 -22.14 4.60 2.81
C ARG A 378 -21.36 5.21 3.98
N ILE A 379 -20.50 6.20 3.75
CA ILE A 379 -19.77 6.93 4.81
C ILE A 379 -20.33 8.35 5.00
N ALA A 380 -20.08 8.96 6.15
CA ALA A 380 -20.69 10.26 6.47
C ALA A 380 -20.03 11.45 5.74
N GLY A 381 -18.73 11.39 5.48
CA GLY A 381 -17.96 12.49 4.87
C GLY A 381 -17.34 12.17 3.52
N PRO A 382 -16.32 12.94 3.10
CA PRO A 382 -15.68 12.78 1.80
C PRO A 382 -14.75 11.56 1.75
N VAL A 383 -14.53 11.08 0.52
CA VAL A 383 -13.38 10.25 0.17
C VAL A 383 -12.39 11.13 -0.61
N SER A 384 -11.23 11.43 -0.02
CA SER A 384 -10.17 12.21 -0.65
C SER A 384 -9.08 11.29 -1.17
N VAL A 385 -8.89 11.25 -2.49
CA VAL A 385 -7.85 10.48 -3.18
C VAL A 385 -6.73 11.42 -3.57
N CYS A 386 -5.62 11.38 -2.83
CA CYS A 386 -4.42 12.13 -3.18
C CYS A 386 -3.59 11.33 -4.18
N PHE A 387 -3.27 11.97 -5.30
CA PHE A 387 -2.44 11.37 -6.33
C PHE A 387 -1.25 12.27 -6.71
N SER A 388 -0.19 11.67 -7.23
CA SER A 388 0.95 12.41 -7.79
C SER A 388 1.49 11.70 -9.01
N THR A 389 1.76 12.45 -10.08
CA THR A 389 2.40 11.93 -11.28
C THR A 389 3.91 11.71 -11.11
N ASN A 390 4.48 12.06 -9.96
CA ASN A 390 5.87 11.77 -9.59
C ASN A 390 6.03 10.38 -8.93
N ASP A 391 4.94 9.64 -8.73
CA ASP A 391 4.94 8.31 -8.10
C ASP A 391 5.17 7.21 -9.16
N SER A 392 6.44 6.89 -9.45
CA SER A 392 6.76 5.86 -10.44
C SER A 392 6.46 4.44 -9.97
N ALA A 393 6.38 4.17 -8.66
CA ALA A 393 5.90 2.88 -8.16
C ALA A 393 4.49 2.59 -8.68
N LEU A 394 3.61 3.60 -8.63
CA LEU A 394 2.22 3.48 -9.05
C LEU A 394 1.97 3.80 -10.53
N GLY A 395 2.80 4.63 -11.15
CA GLY A 395 2.67 4.99 -12.57
C GLY A 395 3.29 3.96 -13.52
N VAL A 396 4.28 3.19 -13.05
CA VAL A 396 5.05 2.25 -13.89
C VAL A 396 4.86 0.82 -13.40
N PHE A 397 5.29 0.52 -12.18
CA PHE A 397 5.37 -0.87 -11.73
C PHE A 397 4.00 -1.49 -11.42
N TYR A 398 3.08 -0.71 -10.84
CA TYR A 398 1.72 -1.21 -10.58
C TYR A 398 0.99 -1.66 -11.87
N PRO A 399 0.88 -0.85 -12.96
CA PRO A 399 0.28 -1.32 -14.21
C PRO A 399 0.98 -2.53 -14.83
N LEU A 400 2.30 -2.62 -14.71
CA LEU A 400 3.07 -3.76 -15.24
C LEU A 400 2.82 -5.05 -14.45
N ALA A 401 2.70 -4.96 -13.13
CA ALA A 401 2.35 -6.09 -12.27
C ALA A 401 0.91 -6.59 -12.50
N SER A 402 0.04 -5.68 -12.95
CA SER A 402 -1.37 -5.93 -13.26
C SER A 402 -1.64 -6.31 -14.73
N LEU A 403 -0.63 -6.27 -15.60
CA LEU A 403 -0.69 -6.59 -17.03
C LEU A 403 -1.42 -7.92 -17.29
N ALA A 404 -2.17 -8.06 -18.39
CA ALA A 404 -2.71 -9.35 -18.85
C ALA A 404 -2.02 -9.90 -20.12
N ALA A 405 -2.12 -11.21 -20.34
CA ALA A 405 -1.72 -11.81 -21.62
C ALA A 405 -2.51 -11.20 -22.79
N GLY A 406 -1.79 -10.78 -23.84
CA GLY A 406 -2.33 -10.06 -25.00
C GLY A 406 -2.11 -8.54 -24.95
N ASP A 407 -1.76 -7.97 -23.80
CA ASP A 407 -1.36 -6.56 -23.66
C ASP A 407 0.17 -6.37 -23.87
N ASP A 408 0.87 -7.36 -24.43
CA ASP A 408 2.33 -7.43 -24.51
C ASP A 408 2.94 -6.41 -25.50
N ALA A 409 2.15 -5.91 -26.45
CA ALA A 409 2.52 -4.83 -27.35
C ALA A 409 2.14 -3.41 -26.85
N ALA A 410 1.37 -3.31 -25.76
CA ALA A 410 0.85 -2.03 -25.29
C ALA A 410 1.93 -1.20 -24.57
N ALA A 411 2.09 0.06 -24.98
CA ALA A 411 2.93 1.04 -24.28
C ALA A 411 2.42 1.27 -22.85
N THR A 412 3.31 1.65 -21.93
CA THR A 412 2.99 1.89 -20.50
C THR A 412 1.77 2.82 -20.29
N PRO A 413 1.55 3.89 -21.10
CA PRO A 413 0.33 4.69 -21.01
C PRO A 413 -0.98 3.92 -21.29
N ALA A 414 -0.99 3.03 -22.28
CA ALA A 414 -2.17 2.21 -22.61
C ALA A 414 -2.47 1.15 -21.53
N LEU A 415 -1.42 0.63 -20.87
CA LEU A 415 -1.62 -0.21 -19.68
C LEU A 415 -2.24 0.57 -18.53
N ALA A 416 -1.80 1.81 -18.32
CA ALA A 416 -2.25 2.66 -17.23
C ALA A 416 -3.74 3.08 -17.37
N GLU A 417 -4.31 3.01 -18.58
CA GLU A 417 -5.74 3.20 -18.81
C GLU A 417 -6.58 2.08 -18.19
N ARG A 418 -6.16 0.83 -18.34
CA ARG A 418 -6.86 -0.35 -17.79
C ARG A 418 -6.43 -0.69 -16.37
N TRP A 419 -5.14 -0.60 -16.09
CA TRP A 419 -4.46 -1.12 -14.90
C TRP A 419 -3.89 -0.01 -14.01
N GLY A 420 -4.39 1.23 -14.13
CA GLY A 420 -3.87 2.35 -13.35
C GLY A 420 -4.22 2.28 -11.86
N ALA A 421 -3.31 2.78 -11.02
CA ALA A 421 -3.52 2.93 -9.58
C ALA A 421 -4.15 4.29 -9.20
N LEU A 422 -4.93 4.30 -8.12
CA LEU A 422 -5.49 5.53 -7.53
C LEU A 422 -4.42 6.59 -7.23
N GLY A 423 -3.30 6.18 -6.65
CA GLY A 423 -2.26 7.10 -6.18
C GLY A 423 -1.46 7.80 -7.28
N PHE A 424 -1.59 7.38 -8.54
CA PHE A 424 -0.99 8.06 -9.69
C PHE A 424 -2.04 8.80 -10.54
N HIS A 425 -3.23 8.22 -10.70
CA HIS A 425 -4.24 8.73 -11.64
C HIS A 425 -5.47 9.38 -11.00
N GLY A 426 -5.66 9.23 -9.69
CA GLY A 426 -6.94 9.48 -9.04
C GLY A 426 -7.99 8.41 -9.37
N ALA A 427 -9.16 8.52 -8.75
CA ALA A 427 -10.31 7.64 -9.00
C ALA A 427 -10.98 7.93 -10.35
N ALA A 428 -11.38 6.87 -11.05
CA ALA A 428 -12.09 6.91 -12.32
C ALA A 428 -13.42 6.16 -12.25
N GLY A 429 -14.35 6.49 -13.15
CA GLY A 429 -15.65 5.81 -13.25
C GLY A 429 -16.67 6.11 -12.14
N VAL A 430 -16.34 6.98 -11.18
CA VAL A 430 -17.20 7.30 -10.00
C VAL A 430 -17.70 8.75 -9.98
N GLY A 431 -17.51 9.50 -11.08
CA GLY A 431 -17.86 10.92 -11.13
C GLY A 431 -17.08 11.78 -10.14
N ALA A 432 -15.83 11.42 -9.83
CA ALA A 432 -14.97 12.13 -8.88
C ALA A 432 -14.76 13.59 -9.28
N ARG A 433 -14.70 14.49 -8.29
CA ARG A 433 -14.35 15.90 -8.51
C ARG A 433 -12.84 16.07 -8.38
N SER A 434 -12.18 16.69 -9.37
CA SER A 434 -10.74 16.95 -9.31
C SER A 434 -10.44 18.37 -8.81
N LEU A 435 -9.46 18.49 -7.91
CA LEU A 435 -9.04 19.76 -7.31
C LEU A 435 -7.53 19.71 -6.99
N PRO A 436 -6.79 20.82 -7.09
CA PRO A 436 -5.41 20.88 -6.63
C PRO A 436 -5.34 20.78 -5.10
N LEU A 437 -4.27 20.19 -4.56
CA LEU A 437 -4.00 20.21 -3.12
C LEU A 437 -3.84 21.66 -2.63
N ALA A 438 -4.65 22.06 -1.65
CA ALA A 438 -4.62 23.41 -1.12
C ALA A 438 -3.42 23.62 -0.16
N ALA A 439 -2.93 24.85 -0.09
CA ALA A 439 -1.98 25.26 0.94
C ALA A 439 -2.63 25.20 2.35
N VAL A 440 -1.77 25.10 3.36
CA VAL A 440 -2.19 25.15 4.77
C VAL A 440 -2.76 26.54 5.10
N GLY A 441 -3.81 26.62 5.93
CA GLY A 441 -4.21 27.85 6.62
C GLY A 441 -5.23 28.77 5.92
N HIS A 442 -5.80 28.39 4.76
CA HIS A 442 -6.78 29.22 4.05
C HIS A 442 -8.02 28.44 3.56
N GLY A 443 -8.86 27.97 4.49
CA GLY A 443 -10.16 27.37 4.14
C GLY A 443 -10.14 26.04 3.39
N GLY A 444 -8.95 25.52 3.05
CA GLY A 444 -8.74 24.14 2.59
C GLY A 444 -9.43 23.77 1.28
N ASN A 445 -9.29 22.50 0.90
CA ASN A 445 -10.05 21.94 -0.20
C ASN A 445 -11.54 21.87 0.15
N ARG A 446 -12.44 22.35 -0.73
CA ARG A 446 -13.89 22.20 -0.54
C ARG A 446 -14.31 20.77 -0.85
N LEU A 447 -14.41 19.94 0.20
CA LEU A 447 -14.75 18.53 0.11
C LEU A 447 -16.23 18.28 0.43
N GLU A 448 -17.00 17.91 -0.58
CA GLU A 448 -18.40 17.51 -0.43
C GLU A 448 -18.52 16.13 0.22
N HIS A 449 -19.50 15.99 1.11
CA HIS A 449 -19.84 14.72 1.75
C HIS A 449 -20.30 13.68 0.72
N ARG A 450 -20.04 12.40 1.00
CA ARG A 450 -20.49 11.26 0.18
C ARG A 450 -20.03 11.28 -1.27
N ARG A 451 -18.96 12.03 -1.55
CA ARG A 451 -18.38 12.19 -2.88
C ARG A 451 -16.89 11.85 -2.85
N VAL A 452 -16.40 11.34 -3.96
CA VAL A 452 -14.97 11.12 -4.20
C VAL A 452 -14.35 12.39 -4.77
N HIS A 453 -13.23 12.81 -4.19
CA HIS A 453 -12.44 13.96 -4.61
C HIS A 453 -11.04 13.49 -4.99
N ASN A 454 -10.63 13.73 -6.23
CA ASN A 454 -9.26 13.55 -6.67
C ASN A 454 -8.48 14.83 -6.32
N VAL A 455 -7.58 14.72 -5.37
CA VAL A 455 -6.74 15.82 -4.90
C VAL A 455 -5.37 15.68 -5.55
N ASP A 456 -5.06 16.58 -6.49
CA ASP A 456 -3.77 16.58 -7.18
C ASP A 456 -2.69 17.13 -6.25
N ALA A 457 -1.83 16.23 -5.76
CA ALA A 457 -0.74 16.53 -4.86
C ALA A 457 0.61 16.62 -5.58
N THR A 458 0.64 16.61 -6.92
CA THR A 458 1.88 16.51 -7.73
C THR A 458 2.89 17.61 -7.41
N ALA A 459 2.44 18.83 -7.11
CA ALA A 459 3.33 19.94 -6.77
C ALA A 459 4.03 19.78 -5.40
N VAL A 460 3.43 19.01 -4.49
CA VAL A 460 3.89 18.79 -3.11
C VAL A 460 4.62 17.45 -2.99
N VAL A 461 3.98 16.37 -3.45
CA VAL A 461 4.49 15.00 -3.45
C VAL A 461 5.35 14.80 -4.69
N ARG A 462 6.65 15.08 -4.56
CA ARG A 462 7.60 15.10 -5.69
C ARG A 462 9.03 14.70 -5.34
N ARG A 463 9.32 14.45 -4.05
CA ARG A 463 10.65 14.01 -3.61
C ARG A 463 10.72 12.50 -3.56
N GLY A 464 11.85 11.92 -3.89
CA GLY A 464 12.06 10.49 -3.78
C GLY A 464 13.13 10.00 -4.73
N GLY A 465 13.41 8.71 -4.66
CA GLY A 465 14.47 8.07 -5.43
C GLY A 465 13.94 6.89 -6.24
N PRO A 466 14.73 6.42 -7.22
CA PRO A 466 14.35 5.27 -8.01
C PRO A 466 14.34 3.98 -7.18
N PRO A 467 13.51 2.98 -7.54
CA PRO A 467 12.54 3.00 -8.64
C PRO A 467 11.18 3.64 -8.26
N ALA A 468 10.98 3.98 -6.99
CA ALA A 468 9.66 4.31 -6.45
C ALA A 468 9.21 5.76 -6.71
N GLY A 469 10.15 6.67 -7.00
CA GLY A 469 9.84 8.09 -7.18
C GLY A 469 9.25 8.65 -5.89
N ALA A 470 8.21 9.48 -6.01
CA ALA A 470 7.60 10.17 -4.88
C ALA A 470 6.61 9.34 -4.04
N HIS A 471 6.62 8.01 -4.17
CA HIS A 471 5.64 7.13 -3.53
C HIS A 471 5.53 7.31 -2.00
N SER A 472 6.65 7.51 -1.32
CA SER A 472 6.71 7.65 0.15
C SER A 472 6.76 9.10 0.62
N ASP A 473 6.67 10.07 -0.30
CA ASP A 473 6.79 11.50 0.00
C ASP A 473 5.47 12.08 0.54
N ILE A 474 5.03 11.55 1.68
CA ILE A 474 3.69 11.78 2.23
C ILE A 474 3.67 12.58 3.54
N VAL A 475 4.85 12.97 4.03
CA VAL A 475 5.00 13.75 5.26
C VAL A 475 5.11 15.22 4.89
N HIS A 476 3.95 15.83 4.65
CA HIS A 476 3.82 17.25 4.31
C HIS A 476 2.72 17.92 5.13
N PRO A 477 2.90 19.20 5.53
CA PRO A 477 1.86 20.00 6.16
C PRO A 477 0.55 20.03 5.36
N GLU A 478 0.60 20.09 4.03
CA GLU A 478 -0.58 20.16 3.16
C GLU A 478 -1.42 18.87 3.23
N LEU A 479 -0.77 17.71 3.31
CA LEU A 479 -1.46 16.42 3.40
C LEU A 479 -2.09 16.19 4.78
N THR A 480 -1.41 16.59 5.85
CA THR A 480 -1.98 16.55 7.21
C THR A 480 -3.13 17.56 7.36
N TRP A 481 -3.02 18.72 6.72
CA TRP A 481 -4.10 19.71 6.68
C TRP A 481 -5.32 19.17 5.94
N LEU A 482 -5.13 18.47 4.82
CA LEU A 482 -6.22 17.80 4.09
C LEU A 482 -6.97 16.80 4.96
N VAL A 483 -6.29 16.05 5.84
CA VAL A 483 -6.94 15.14 6.79
C VAL A 483 -7.89 15.90 7.72
N LEU A 484 -7.44 17.05 8.26
CA LEU A 484 -8.26 17.90 9.12
C LEU A 484 -9.46 18.50 8.37
N VAL A 485 -9.26 18.97 7.14
CA VAL A 485 -10.32 19.48 6.26
C VAL A 485 -11.35 18.40 5.95
N ALA A 486 -10.90 17.20 5.56
CA ALA A 486 -11.78 16.07 5.27
C ALA A 486 -12.59 15.63 6.50
N GLY A 487 -12.00 15.75 7.70
CA GLY A 487 -12.69 15.50 8.96
C GLY A 487 -13.71 16.56 9.37
N GLY A 488 -13.71 17.73 8.72
CA GLY A 488 -14.48 18.90 9.18
C GLY A 488 -13.97 19.44 10.51
N LEU A 489 -12.66 19.30 10.77
CA LEU A 489 -12.00 19.72 12.00
C LEU A 489 -11.39 21.13 11.89
N VAL A 490 -11.36 21.69 10.68
CA VAL A 490 -10.97 23.07 10.41
C VAL A 490 -12.11 23.78 9.67
N PRO A 491 -12.26 25.11 9.82
CA PRO A 491 -13.32 25.84 9.13
C PRO A 491 -13.21 25.68 7.61
N SER A 492 -14.34 25.43 6.94
CA SER A 492 -14.43 25.56 5.49
C SER A 492 -14.30 27.03 5.09
N SER A 493 -13.57 27.34 4.02
CA SER A 493 -13.70 28.65 3.38
C SER A 493 -15.17 28.89 3.02
N GLY A 494 -15.69 30.06 3.42
CA GLY A 494 -17.02 30.53 3.05
C GLY A 494 -17.19 30.73 1.55
#